data_AF-A0A833C9U1-F1
#
_entry.id   AF-A0A833C9U1-F1
#
_cell.length_a   1.000
_cell.length_b   1.000
_cell.length_c   1.000
_cell.angle_alpha   90.00
_cell.angle_beta   90.00
_cell.angle_gamma   90.00
#
_symmetry.space_group_name_H-M   'P 1'
#
loop_
_entity.id
_entity.type
_entity.pdbx_description
1 polymer ?
#
loop_
_entity_poly.entity_id
_entity_poly.type
_entity_poly.pdbx_seq_one_letter_code
_entity_poly.pdbx_strand_id
1 'polypeptide(L)'
;MLVETNDWAVSRNGENFYRCDSSSREGAIEEVDKGRIFDQEDLMSDWGVRSFYIGKVYEFEPVIDVDSIIERLQYECEDQVGENADGYLSDASIEELEDLEQRLTKAFKEWLDEYGLNTSAFAVLDYDLITLEPVEVEE
;
A
#
# COMPACT_ATOMS: atom_id res chain seq x y z
N MET A 1 -3.96 -4.25 6.01
CA MET A 1 -4.18 -2.80 6.27
C MET A 1 -3.24 -1.98 5.41
N LEU A 2 -3.51 -0.69 5.18
CA LEU A 2 -2.56 0.21 4.51
C LEU A 2 -1.69 0.93 5.54
N VAL A 3 -0.40 1.00 5.28
CA VAL A 3 0.58 1.67 6.14
C VAL A 3 1.35 2.70 5.33
N GLU A 4 1.44 3.92 5.85
CA GLU A 4 2.20 4.99 5.22
C GLU A 4 3.69 4.67 5.22
N THR A 5 4.35 4.88 4.08
CA THR A 5 5.79 4.73 3.96
C THR A 5 6.49 6.10 3.88
N ASN A 6 7.81 6.08 3.90
CA ASN A 6 8.59 7.29 3.65
C ASN A 6 8.69 7.63 2.16
N ASP A 7 8.22 6.75 1.27
CA ASP A 7 8.39 6.89 -0.17
C ASP A 7 7.36 7.87 -0.75
N TRP A 8 7.70 8.36 -1.94
CA TRP A 8 6.84 9.22 -2.74
C TRP A 8 6.59 8.56 -4.08
N ALA A 9 5.44 8.87 -4.67
CA ALA A 9 5.12 8.45 -6.02
C ALA A 9 4.52 9.61 -6.81
N VAL A 10 4.74 9.58 -8.11
CA VAL A 10 4.32 10.64 -9.04
C VAL A 10 3.47 10.09 -10.17
N SER A 11 2.58 10.93 -10.69
CA SER A 11 1.69 10.57 -11.79
C SER A 11 1.54 11.72 -12.77
N ARG A 12 1.35 11.40 -14.05
CA ARG A 12 0.99 12.38 -15.07
C ARG A 12 -0.50 12.72 -15.07
N ASN A 13 -1.34 11.77 -14.68
CA ASN A 13 -2.79 11.85 -14.83
C ASN A 13 -3.58 11.73 -13.53
N GLY A 14 -2.91 11.47 -12.40
CA GLY A 14 -3.55 11.29 -11.09
C GLY A 14 -4.16 9.89 -10.89
N GLU A 15 -3.89 8.96 -11.81
CA GLU A 15 -4.40 7.59 -11.76
C GLU A 15 -3.26 6.56 -11.68
N ASN A 16 -2.27 6.68 -12.58
CA ASN A 16 -1.14 5.75 -12.65
C ASN A 16 0.08 6.38 -11.99
N PHE A 17 0.42 5.88 -10.80
CA PHE A 17 1.54 6.37 -10.01
C PHE A 17 2.78 5.50 -10.19
N TYR A 18 3.93 6.15 -10.21
CA TYR A 18 5.25 5.54 -10.28
C TYR A 18 6.03 5.94 -9.04
N ARG A 19 6.55 4.96 -8.32
CA ARG A 19 7.35 5.19 -7.12
C ARG A 19 8.68 5.88 -7.50
N CYS A 20 9.04 6.89 -6.73
CA CYS A 20 10.30 7.62 -6.85
C CYS A 20 11.43 6.91 -6.08
N ASP A 21 12.68 7.19 -6.44
CA ASP A 21 13.83 6.67 -5.70
C ASP A 21 14.07 7.47 -4.39
N SER A 22 13.70 8.76 -4.39
CA SER A 22 13.79 9.63 -3.22
C SER A 22 12.68 9.40 -2.19
N SER A 23 13.07 9.41 -0.92
CA SER A 23 12.17 9.41 0.24
C SER A 23 11.78 10.81 0.73
N SER A 24 12.17 11.86 0.02
CA SER A 24 11.76 13.25 0.28
C SER A 24 10.89 13.80 -0.85
N ARG A 25 9.94 14.67 -0.49
CA ARG A 25 9.02 15.30 -1.46
C ARG A 25 9.79 16.12 -2.49
N GLU A 26 10.75 16.91 -2.01
CA GLU A 26 11.59 17.78 -2.84
C GLU A 26 12.48 16.96 -3.78
N GLY A 27 13.04 15.84 -3.30
CA GLY A 27 13.85 14.96 -4.16
C GLY A 27 13.01 14.24 -5.22
N ALA A 28 11.78 13.83 -4.88
CA ALA A 28 10.84 13.27 -5.85
C ALA A 28 10.46 14.31 -6.94
N ILE A 29 10.25 15.57 -6.56
CA ILE A 29 10.03 16.67 -7.51
C ILE A 29 11.27 16.88 -8.41
N GLU A 30 12.47 16.87 -7.83
CA GLU A 30 13.73 17.02 -8.56
C GLU A 30 13.96 15.87 -9.57
N GLU A 31 13.58 14.63 -9.23
CA GLU A 31 13.64 13.50 -10.16
C GLU A 31 12.75 13.72 -11.39
N VAL A 32 11.53 14.23 -11.19
CA VAL A 32 10.62 14.56 -12.29
C VAL A 32 11.15 15.74 -13.11
N ASP A 33 11.60 16.83 -12.48
CA ASP A 33 12.12 18.01 -13.18
C ASP A 33 13.40 17.71 -13.98
N LYS A 34 14.21 16.75 -13.52
CA LYS A 34 15.39 16.25 -14.27
C LYS A 34 15.04 15.23 -15.36
N GLY A 35 13.77 14.89 -15.53
CA GLY A 35 13.31 13.93 -16.55
C GLY A 35 13.75 12.49 -16.27
N ARG A 36 13.92 12.12 -15.00
CA ARG A 36 14.31 10.75 -14.62
C ARG A 36 13.14 9.78 -14.63
N ILE A 37 11.92 10.29 -14.42
CA ILE A 37 10.69 9.49 -14.34
C ILE A 37 9.84 9.65 -15.60
N PHE A 38 9.68 10.89 -16.08
CA PHE A 38 8.87 11.22 -17.26
C PHE A 38 9.70 12.04 -18.24
N ASP A 39 9.44 11.86 -19.53
CA ASP A 39 9.95 12.78 -20.54
C ASP A 39 9.31 14.16 -20.33
N GLN A 40 10.09 15.23 -20.51
CA GLN A 40 9.63 16.59 -20.22
C GLN A 40 8.43 17.03 -21.09
N GLU A 41 8.35 16.50 -22.31
CA GLU A 41 7.23 16.72 -23.23
C GLU A 41 5.93 16.08 -22.71
N ASP A 42 6.02 14.95 -21.99
CA ASP A 42 4.84 14.26 -21.44
C ASP A 42 4.17 15.02 -20.29
N LEU A 43 4.89 15.95 -19.67
CA LEU A 43 4.37 16.80 -18.60
C LEU A 43 3.71 18.07 -19.13
N MET A 44 3.92 18.36 -20.42
CA MET A 44 3.49 19.59 -21.07
C MET A 44 1.98 19.56 -21.34
N SER A 45 1.27 20.56 -20.84
CA SER A 45 -0.09 20.85 -21.29
C SER A 45 -0.10 21.60 -22.62
N ASP A 46 -1.27 21.69 -23.26
CA ASP A 46 -1.51 22.50 -24.47
C ASP A 46 -1.12 23.99 -24.30
N TRP A 47 -1.04 24.46 -23.06
CA TRP A 47 -0.66 25.84 -22.71
C TRP A 47 0.86 25.99 -22.48
N GLY A 48 1.66 24.96 -22.71
CA GLY A 48 3.11 24.97 -22.48
C GLY A 48 3.51 24.92 -21.01
N VAL A 49 2.61 24.49 -20.12
CA VAL A 49 2.86 24.36 -18.68
C VAL A 49 3.18 22.92 -18.35
N ARG A 50 4.33 22.68 -17.70
CA ARG A 50 4.72 21.35 -17.20
C ARG A 50 4.11 21.10 -15.82
N SER A 51 3.38 20.00 -15.67
CA SER A 51 2.78 19.65 -14.37
C SER A 51 2.66 18.14 -14.15
N PHE A 52 2.64 17.72 -12.88
CA PHE A 52 2.46 16.33 -12.47
C PHE A 52 1.86 16.25 -11.07
N TYR A 53 1.31 15.10 -10.72
CA TYR A 53 0.81 14.80 -9.39
C TYR A 53 1.87 14.12 -8.55
N ILE A 54 1.94 14.44 -7.27
CA ILE A 54 2.82 13.80 -6.29
C ILE A 54 2.02 13.41 -5.04
N GLY A 55 2.26 12.22 -4.52
CA GLY A 55 1.58 11.74 -3.32
C GLY A 55 2.43 10.78 -2.50
N LYS A 56 2.00 10.55 -1.26
CA LYS A 56 2.63 9.60 -0.34
C LYS A 56 2.28 8.17 -0.71
N VAL A 57 3.26 7.28 -0.58
CA VAL A 57 3.09 5.85 -0.82
C VAL A 57 2.55 5.18 0.44
N TYR A 58 1.54 4.34 0.25
CA TYR A 58 1.01 3.44 1.26
C TYR A 58 1.17 2.00 0.78
N GLU A 59 1.75 1.15 1.61
CA GLU A 59 1.90 -0.27 1.31
C GLU A 59 0.85 -1.10 2.03
N PHE A 60 0.47 -2.21 1.42
CA PHE A 60 -0.41 -3.17 2.06
C PHE A 60 0.41 -4.05 3.02
N GLU A 61 0.10 -3.95 4.30
CA GLU A 61 0.61 -4.84 5.32
C GLU A 61 -0.45 -5.90 5.65
N PRO A 62 -0.16 -7.21 5.43
CA PRO A 62 -1.13 -8.25 5.73
C PRO A 62 -1.34 -8.36 7.24
N VAL A 63 -2.61 -8.47 7.63
CA VAL A 63 -3.05 -8.79 9.00
C VAL A 63 -4.06 -9.91 8.85
N ILE A 64 -3.87 -10.97 9.61
CA ILE A 64 -4.75 -12.13 9.59
C ILE A 64 -5.96 -11.83 10.47
N ASP A 65 -7.13 -11.74 9.86
CA ASP A 65 -8.39 -11.61 10.57
C ASP A 65 -8.74 -12.93 11.26
N VAL A 66 -8.53 -12.99 12.58
CA VAL A 66 -8.77 -14.19 13.38
C VAL A 66 -10.25 -14.51 13.52
N ASP A 67 -11.11 -13.50 13.59
CA ASP A 67 -12.55 -13.71 13.71
C ASP A 67 -13.06 -14.51 12.50
N SER A 68 -12.63 -14.11 11.30
CA SER A 68 -12.93 -14.83 10.05
C SER A 68 -12.42 -16.29 10.06
N ILE A 69 -11.24 -16.55 10.63
CA ILE A 69 -10.68 -17.91 10.73
C ILE A 69 -11.49 -18.76 11.72
N ILE A 70 -11.81 -18.20 12.88
CA ILE A 70 -12.57 -18.90 13.92
C ILE A 70 -13.97 -19.24 13.42
N GLU A 71 -14.66 -18.27 12.79
CA GLU A 71 -15.98 -18.49 12.21
C GLU A 71 -15.93 -19.63 11.18
N ARG A 72 -14.92 -19.62 10.30
CA ARG A 72 -14.72 -20.70 9.32
C ARG A 72 -14.55 -22.07 9.99
N LEU A 73 -13.73 -22.16 11.04
CA LEU A 73 -13.47 -23.41 11.76
C LEU A 73 -14.69 -23.90 12.55
N GLN A 74 -15.49 -22.98 13.11
CA GLN A 74 -16.76 -23.32 13.77
C GLN A 74 -17.74 -23.94 12.78
N TYR A 75 -17.91 -23.34 11.59
CA TYR A 75 -18.73 -23.94 10.54
C TYR A 75 -18.21 -25.30 10.06
N GLU A 76 -16.89 -25.48 9.93
CA GLU A 76 -16.31 -26.79 9.61
C GLU A 76 -16.59 -27.82 10.72
N CYS A 77 -16.49 -27.43 11.99
CA CYS A 77 -16.80 -28.31 13.10
C CYS A 77 -18.27 -28.71 13.09
N GLU A 78 -19.19 -27.75 12.94
CA GLU A 78 -20.64 -28.00 12.88
C GLU A 78 -21.00 -28.91 11.70
N ASP A 79 -20.41 -28.72 10.52
CA ASP A 79 -20.64 -29.60 9.36
C ASP A 79 -20.26 -31.06 9.65
N GLN A 80 -19.23 -31.29 10.47
CA GLN A 80 -18.72 -32.63 10.78
C GLN A 80 -19.42 -33.30 11.96
N VAL A 81 -19.78 -32.56 13.01
CA VAL A 81 -20.31 -33.14 14.26
C VAL A 81 -21.68 -32.60 14.69
N GLY A 82 -22.28 -31.73 13.87
CA GLY A 82 -23.59 -31.12 14.09
C GLY A 82 -23.60 -30.28 15.37
N GLU A 83 -24.73 -30.36 16.09
CA GLU A 83 -24.95 -29.65 17.37
C GLU A 83 -23.89 -29.92 18.44
N ASN A 84 -23.09 -30.99 18.33
CA ASN A 84 -21.98 -31.24 19.26
C ASN A 84 -20.81 -30.24 19.09
N ALA A 85 -20.82 -29.42 18.03
CA ALA A 85 -19.86 -28.35 17.82
C ALA A 85 -20.20 -27.06 18.61
N ASP A 86 -21.38 -27.00 19.23
CA ASP A 86 -21.82 -25.83 19.97
C ASP A 86 -20.81 -25.43 21.07
N GLY A 87 -20.51 -24.14 21.14
CA GLY A 87 -19.52 -23.58 22.07
C GLY A 87 -18.04 -23.76 21.68
N TYR A 88 -17.73 -24.39 20.54
CA TYR A 88 -16.33 -24.46 20.07
C TYR A 88 -15.75 -23.06 19.87
N LEU A 89 -14.68 -22.72 20.60
CA LEU A 89 -13.98 -21.42 20.58
C LEU A 89 -14.80 -20.19 21.05
N SER A 90 -16.03 -20.36 21.52
CA SER A 90 -16.87 -19.23 21.96
C SER A 90 -16.41 -18.58 23.27
N ASP A 91 -15.62 -19.30 24.07
CA ASP A 91 -15.15 -18.85 25.39
C ASP A 91 -13.82 -18.08 25.32
N ALA A 92 -13.23 -17.94 24.13
CA ALA A 92 -11.99 -17.20 23.95
C ALA A 92 -12.20 -15.72 24.31
N SER A 93 -11.35 -15.21 25.19
CA SER A 93 -11.35 -13.79 25.55
C SER A 93 -10.77 -12.94 24.43
N ILE A 94 -11.08 -11.63 24.45
CA ILE A 94 -10.52 -10.67 23.49
C ILE A 94 -8.99 -10.69 23.51
N GLU A 95 -8.37 -10.79 24.69
CA GLU A 95 -6.90 -10.85 24.83
C GLU A 95 -6.30 -12.10 24.17
N GLU A 96 -7.00 -13.25 24.25
CA GLU A 96 -6.57 -14.49 23.60
C GLU A 96 -6.75 -14.43 22.08
N LEU A 97 -7.79 -13.75 21.59
CA LEU A 97 -8.00 -13.51 20.16
C LEU A 97 -6.93 -12.56 19.59
N GLU A 98 -6.60 -11.49 20.31
CA GLU A 98 -5.53 -10.56 19.95
C GLU A 98 -4.15 -11.23 19.94
N ASP A 99 -3.83 -12.10 20.91
CA ASP A 99 -2.60 -12.92 20.88
C ASP A 99 -2.55 -13.83 19.66
N LEU A 100 -3.67 -14.52 19.36
CA LEU A 100 -3.76 -15.40 18.20
C LEU A 100 -3.54 -14.62 16.89
N GLU A 101 -4.13 -13.43 16.76
CA GLU A 101 -3.98 -12.58 15.57
C GLU A 101 -2.53 -12.18 15.36
N GLN A 102 -1.87 -11.72 16.42
CA GLN A 102 -0.46 -11.34 16.36
C GLN A 102 0.42 -12.52 15.95
N ARG A 103 0.16 -13.71 16.51
CA ARG A 103 0.95 -14.93 16.22
C ARG A 103 0.74 -15.42 14.79
N LEU A 104 -0.50 -15.49 14.31
CA LEU A 104 -0.81 -15.91 12.95
C LEU A 104 -0.31 -14.90 11.92
N THR A 105 -0.51 -13.60 12.17
CA THR A 105 0.00 -12.52 11.31
C THR A 105 1.51 -12.59 11.21
N LYS A 106 2.22 -12.79 12.34
CA LYS A 106 3.67 -12.95 12.35
C LYS A 106 4.11 -14.16 11.53
N ALA A 107 3.53 -15.33 11.79
CA ALA A 107 3.88 -16.55 11.06
C ALA A 107 3.63 -16.42 9.54
N PHE A 108 2.54 -15.74 9.16
CA PHE A 108 2.24 -15.47 7.76
C PHE A 108 3.25 -14.54 7.10
N LYS A 109 3.65 -13.45 7.77
CA LYS A 109 4.69 -12.53 7.28
C LYS A 109 6.03 -13.22 7.12
N GLU A 110 6.46 -14.01 8.12
CA GLU A 110 7.70 -14.79 8.05
C GLU A 110 7.69 -15.75 6.86
N TRP A 111 6.55 -16.39 6.59
CA TRP A 111 6.39 -17.24 5.41
C TRP A 111 6.45 -16.45 4.09
N LEU A 112 5.83 -15.27 4.01
CA LEU A 112 5.95 -14.42 2.81
C LEU A 112 7.41 -14.01 2.55
N ASP A 113 8.14 -13.66 3.60
CA ASP A 113 9.56 -13.30 3.53
C ASP A 113 10.43 -14.47 3.07
N GLU A 114 10.23 -15.66 3.65
CA GLU A 114 11.00 -16.88 3.33
C GLU A 114 10.92 -17.22 1.84
N TYR A 115 9.74 -17.04 1.23
CA TYR A 115 9.49 -17.40 -0.16
C TYR A 115 9.54 -16.21 -1.13
N GLY A 116 9.82 -15.00 -0.65
CA GLY A 116 9.86 -13.80 -1.48
C GLY A 116 8.51 -13.46 -2.12
N LEU A 117 7.42 -13.71 -1.40
CA LEU A 117 6.04 -13.53 -1.87
C LEU A 117 5.42 -12.19 -1.45
N ASN A 118 6.22 -11.29 -0.86
CA ASN A 118 5.77 -9.95 -0.52
C ASN A 118 5.29 -9.19 -1.76
N THR A 119 4.19 -8.46 -1.58
CA THR A 119 3.66 -7.60 -2.65
C THR A 119 4.51 -6.34 -2.79
N SER A 120 4.74 -5.89 -4.02
CA SER A 120 5.26 -4.56 -4.33
C SER A 120 4.14 -3.55 -4.64
N ALA A 121 2.88 -3.97 -4.53
CA ALA A 121 1.74 -3.10 -4.75
C ALA A 121 1.67 -2.01 -3.70
N PHE A 122 1.28 -0.82 -4.13
CA PHE A 122 1.10 0.33 -3.27
C PHE A 122 -0.13 1.15 -3.69
N ALA A 123 -0.58 2.00 -2.78
CA ALA A 123 -1.61 2.98 -3.02
C ALA A 123 -1.05 4.39 -2.81
N VAL A 124 -1.68 5.36 -3.48
CA VAL A 124 -1.56 6.79 -3.18
C VAL A 124 -2.96 7.26 -2.86
N LEU A 125 -3.19 7.66 -1.61
CA LEU A 125 -4.54 8.00 -1.11
C LEU A 125 -4.89 9.47 -1.36
N ASP A 126 -3.88 10.34 -1.27
CA ASP A 126 -3.99 11.77 -1.52
C ASP A 126 -2.76 12.25 -2.31
N TYR A 127 -2.97 13.26 -3.17
CA TYR A 127 -1.92 13.81 -4.02
C TYR A 127 -2.12 15.30 -4.33
N ASP A 128 -1.00 15.99 -4.54
CA ASP A 128 -0.95 17.39 -4.95
C ASP A 128 -0.57 17.51 -6.42
N LEU A 129 -1.12 18.51 -7.13
CA LEU A 129 -0.62 18.93 -8.45
C LEU A 129 0.55 19.89 -8.28
N ILE A 130 1.70 19.53 -8.86
CA ILE A 130 2.89 20.37 -8.96
C ILE A 130 2.97 20.96 -10.36
N THR A 131 3.20 22.27 -10.43
CA THR A 131 3.55 22.96 -11.68
C THR A 131 5.03 23.31 -11.62
N LEU A 132 5.79 22.92 -12.65
CA LEU A 132 7.20 23.27 -12.77
C LEU A 132 7.33 24.65 -13.41
N GLU A 133 8.30 25.42 -12.95
CA GLU A 133 8.62 26.70 -13.58
C GLU A 133 9.10 26.49 -15.03
N PRO A 134 8.80 27.42 -15.94
CA PRO A 134 9.32 27.35 -17.31
C PRO A 134 10.86 27.40 -17.28
N VAL A 135 11.50 26.58 -18.12
CA VAL A 135 12.96 26.66 -18.30
C VAL A 135 13.26 27.99 -18.97
N GLU A 136 13.95 28.90 -18.29
CA GLU A 136 14.48 30.10 -18.94
C GLU A 136 15.48 29.66 -20.01
N VAL A 137 15.15 29.90 -21.28
CA VAL A 137 16.06 29.67 -22.39
C VAL A 137 16.95 30.91 -22.48
N GLU A 138 18.21 30.82 -22.04
CA GLU A 138 19.18 31.88 -22.31
C GLU A 138 19.41 31.97 -23.83
N GLU A 139 19.13 33.15 -24.41
CA GLU A 139 19.31 33.48 -25.85
C GLU A 139 20.79 33.58 -26.28
#